data_AF-A0A834YQY5-F1
#
_entry.id   AF-A0A834YQY5-F1
#
_cell.length_a   1.000
_cell.length_b   1.000
_cell.length_c   1.000
_cell.angle_alpha   90.00
_cell.angle_beta   90.00
_cell.angle_gamma   90.00
#
_symmetry.space_group_name_H-M   'P 1'
#
loop_
_entity.id
_entity.type
_entity.pdbx_description
1 polymer ?
#
loop_
_entity_poly.entity_id
_entity_poly.type
_entity_poly.pdbx_seq_one_letter_code
_entity_poly.pdbx_strand_id
1 'polypeptide(L)'
;MVEEEAKGILIGLRSHERNESGQLFSINLGEVTSPSGNTLHHVENVTHSQYAFTTSEAGNYLECFWVDGHHQVGAGTTDNLDWKIGIAPRDWQSVAKKGKD
;
A
#
# COMPACT_ATOMS: atom_id res chain seq x y z
N MET A 1 13.40 -28.48 -15.04
CA MET A 1 13.47 -27.06 -14.66
C MET A 1 12.10 -26.70 -14.13
N VAL A 2 11.97 -26.47 -12.83
CA VAL A 2 10.73 -25.94 -12.27
C VAL A 2 10.79 -24.45 -12.52
N GLU A 3 9.89 -23.93 -13.33
CA GLU A 3 9.74 -22.50 -13.55
C GLU A 3 9.17 -21.92 -12.26
N GLU A 4 10.05 -21.43 -11.38
CA GLU A 4 9.61 -20.68 -10.21
C GLU A 4 8.99 -19.36 -10.71
N GLU A 5 7.69 -19.23 -10.47
CA GLU A 5 6.89 -18.05 -10.79
C GLU A 5 7.58 -16.80 -10.24
N ALA A 6 7.78 -15.80 -11.12
CA ALA A 6 8.36 -14.52 -10.71
C ALA A 6 7.44 -13.86 -9.69
N LYS A 7 7.95 -13.54 -8.49
CA LYS A 7 7.16 -12.89 -7.45
C LYS A 7 7.07 -11.39 -7.72
N GLY A 8 5.87 -10.82 -7.66
CA GLY A 8 5.67 -9.38 -7.69
C GLY A 8 6.10 -8.70 -6.39
N ILE A 9 6.40 -7.42 -6.46
CA ILE A 9 6.58 -6.54 -5.30
C ILE A 9 5.53 -5.44 -5.41
N LEU A 10 4.78 -5.21 -4.34
CA LEU A 10 3.82 -4.14 -4.22
C LEU A 10 4.30 -3.18 -3.14
N ILE A 11 4.37 -1.88 -3.48
CA ILE A 11 4.77 -0.80 -2.57
C ILE A 11 3.71 0.28 -2.69
N GLY A 12 3.24 0.79 -1.55
CA GLY A 12 2.32 1.92 -1.53
C GLY A 12 2.66 2.91 -0.44
N LEU A 13 2.43 4.17 -0.76
CA LEU A 13 2.49 5.32 0.13
C LEU A 13 1.13 6.00 0.07
N ARG A 14 0.52 6.19 1.23
CA ARG A 14 -0.74 6.92 1.37
C ARG A 14 -0.53 8.11 2.28
N SER A 15 -1.07 9.26 1.88
CA SER A 15 -1.06 10.48 2.68
C SER A 15 -2.39 11.20 2.59
N HIS A 16 -2.90 11.65 3.73
CA HIS A 16 -4.08 12.48 3.82
C HIS A 16 -3.72 13.97 3.66
N GLU A 17 -4.44 14.68 2.80
CA GLU A 17 -4.25 16.12 2.61
C GLU A 17 -5.14 16.92 3.57
N ARG A 18 -4.58 17.98 4.16
CA ARG A 18 -5.37 18.91 4.98
C ARG A 18 -6.42 19.58 4.12
N ASN A 19 -7.66 19.60 4.61
CA ASN A 19 -8.73 20.37 4.00
C ASN A 19 -8.54 21.88 4.20
N GLU A 20 -9.40 22.69 3.57
CA GLU A 20 -9.37 24.16 3.63
C GLU A 20 -9.50 24.73 5.06
N SER A 21 -10.14 24.00 5.98
CA SER A 21 -10.26 24.37 7.39
C SER A 21 -9.03 24.04 8.24
N GLY A 22 -7.99 23.45 7.65
CA GLY A 22 -6.79 22.99 8.35
C GLY A 22 -7.04 21.81 9.28
N GLN A 23 -8.21 21.18 9.20
CA GLN A 23 -8.61 20.07 10.05
C GLN A 23 -7.98 18.77 9.52
N LEU A 24 -7.22 18.08 10.38
CA LEU A 24 -6.72 16.74 10.12
C LEU A 24 -7.81 15.76 10.58
N PHE A 25 -8.60 15.25 9.65
CA PHE A 25 -9.51 14.16 9.96
C PHE A 25 -8.71 12.87 10.07
N SER A 26 -8.27 12.54 11.28
CA SER A 26 -7.54 11.30 11.53
C SER A 26 -8.46 10.09 11.58
N ILE A 27 -9.20 9.78 10.51
CA ILE A 27 -9.98 8.54 10.46
C ILE A 27 -10.08 8.00 9.03
N ASN A 28 -8.92 7.74 8.43
CA ASN A 28 -8.84 6.89 7.24
C ASN A 28 -8.26 5.54 7.67
N LEU A 29 -9.12 4.53 7.66
CA LEU A 29 -8.71 3.15 7.81
C LEU A 29 -8.30 2.62 6.43
N GLY A 30 -7.10 2.06 6.34
CA GLY A 30 -6.55 1.48 5.12
C GLY A 30 -6.30 -0.02 5.29
N GLU A 31 -6.78 -0.82 4.34
CA GLU A 31 -6.54 -2.25 4.29
C GLU A 31 -6.05 -2.68 2.91
N VAL A 32 -5.06 -3.57 2.88
CA VAL A 32 -4.64 -4.25 1.66
C VAL A 32 -4.98 -5.73 1.76
N THR A 33 -5.69 -6.27 0.77
CA THR A 33 -6.10 -7.68 0.71
C THR A 33 -5.50 -8.42 -0.47
N SER A 34 -5.18 -9.70 -0.26
CA SER A 34 -4.65 -10.60 -1.29
C SER A 34 -5.78 -11.14 -2.18
N PRO A 35 -5.45 -11.71 -3.36
CA PRO A 35 -6.43 -12.37 -4.24
C PRO A 35 -7.31 -13.41 -3.55
N SER A 36 -6.77 -14.15 -2.58
CA SER A 36 -7.50 -15.13 -1.76
C SER A 36 -8.31 -14.52 -0.61
N GLY A 37 -8.28 -13.20 -0.44
CA GLY A 37 -9.03 -12.46 0.59
C GLY A 37 -8.31 -12.30 1.93
N ASN A 38 -7.00 -12.57 2.00
CA ASN A 38 -6.25 -12.38 3.24
C ASN A 38 -5.86 -10.91 3.41
N THR A 39 -6.06 -10.34 4.61
CA THR A 39 -5.54 -9.02 4.96
C THR A 39 -4.03 -9.07 5.13
N LEU A 40 -3.31 -8.30 4.31
CA LEU A 40 -1.85 -8.20 4.30
C LEU A 40 -1.32 -6.99 5.06
N HIS A 41 -2.11 -5.91 5.07
CA HIS A 41 -1.81 -4.68 5.78
C HIS A 41 -3.11 -4.06 6.26
N HIS A 42 -3.13 -3.57 7.49
CA HIS A 42 -4.30 -2.94 8.11
C HIS A 42 -3.82 -1.82 9.02
N VAL A 43 -4.33 -0.61 8.82
CA VAL A 43 -3.91 0.55 9.60
C VAL A 43 -5.06 1.52 9.82
N GLU A 44 -5.29 1.88 11.10
CA GLU A 44 -6.36 2.78 11.50
C GLU A 44 -5.80 4.06 12.12
N ASN A 45 -6.58 5.14 12.04
CA ASN A 45 -6.30 6.41 12.71
C ASN A 45 -4.93 7.02 12.36
N VAL A 46 -4.46 6.80 11.12
CA VAL A 46 -3.22 7.39 10.61
C VAL A 46 -3.50 8.37 9.47
N THR A 47 -2.73 9.46 9.46
CA THR A 47 -2.72 10.45 8.38
C THR A 47 -1.79 10.05 7.24
N HIS A 48 -0.79 9.21 7.52
CA HIS A 48 0.17 8.71 6.54
C HIS A 48 0.41 7.21 6.77
N SER A 49 0.55 6.45 5.68
CA SER A 49 0.90 5.04 5.74
C SER A 49 1.85 4.67 4.61
N GLN A 50 2.73 3.71 4.88
CA GLN A 50 3.59 3.10 3.87
C GLN A 50 3.59 1.59 4.07
N TYR A 51 3.55 0.85 2.98
CA TYR A 51 3.60 -0.60 3.00
C TYR A 51 4.42 -1.12 1.82
N ALA A 52 5.03 -2.27 2.01
CA ALA A 52 5.73 -3.00 0.97
C ALA A 52 5.64 -4.50 1.25
N PHE A 53 5.25 -5.28 0.24
CA PHE A 53 5.15 -6.73 0.36
C PHE A 53 5.51 -7.41 -0.97
N THR A 54 5.99 -8.65 -0.86
CA THR A 54 6.20 -9.54 -2.00
C THR A 54 4.95 -10.39 -2.19
N THR A 55 4.43 -10.46 -3.41
CA THR A 55 3.22 -11.24 -3.71
C THR A 55 3.47 -12.72 -3.46
N SER A 56 2.57 -13.36 -2.72
CA SER A 56 2.57 -14.80 -2.47
C SER A 56 1.82 -15.58 -3.55
N GLU A 57 0.93 -14.91 -4.29
CA GLU A 57 0.02 -15.52 -5.25
C GLU A 57 -0.23 -14.57 -6.43
N ALA A 58 -0.54 -15.13 -7.60
CA ALA A 58 -0.91 -14.35 -8.77
C ALA A 58 -2.37 -13.87 -8.63
N GLY A 59 -2.63 -12.63 -9.03
CA GLY A 59 -3.98 -12.08 -9.06
C GLY A 59 -4.04 -10.62 -8.65
N ASN A 60 -5.25 -10.17 -8.35
CA ASN A 60 -5.52 -8.79 -7.97
C ASN A 60 -5.40 -8.60 -6.47
N TYR A 61 -4.50 -7.71 -6.07
CA TYR A 61 -4.44 -7.20 -4.70
C TYR A 61 -5.30 -5.94 -4.63
N LEU A 62 -6.11 -5.82 -3.59
CA LEU A 62 -7.06 -4.71 -3.42
C LEU A 62 -6.60 -3.83 -2.26
N GLU A 63 -6.57 -2.53 -2.49
CA GLU A 63 -6.38 -1.53 -1.44
C GLU A 63 -7.69 -0.78 -1.20
N CYS A 64 -8.18 -0.85 0.04
CA CYS A 64 -9.42 -0.23 0.48
C CYS A 64 -9.10 0.92 1.43
N PHE A 65 -9.81 2.04 1.25
CA PHE A 65 -9.80 3.16 2.17
C PHE A 65 -11.22 3.54 2.56
N TRP A 66 -11.42 3.85 3.82
CA TRP A 66 -12.71 4.34 4.28
C TRP A 66 -12.58 5.37 5.37
N VAL A 67 -13.60 6.21 5.36
CA VAL A 67 -13.78 7.36 6.21
C VAL A 67 -14.81 7.02 7.27
N ASP A 68 -14.50 7.25 8.54
CA ASP A 68 -15.50 7.12 9.61
C ASP A 68 -16.58 8.22 9.48
N GLY A 69 -17.83 7.83 9.75
CA GLY A 69 -19.04 8.65 9.64
C GLY A 69 -19.13 9.82 10.64
N HIS A 70 -18.13 10.02 11.50
CA HIS A 70 -18.00 11.18 12.37
C HIS A 70 -17.60 12.48 11.64
N HIS A 71 -17.40 12.44 10.32
CA HIS A 71 -17.03 13.62 9.53
C HIS A 71 -18.22 14.55 9.26
N GLN A 72 -17.94 15.84 9.21
CA GLN A 72 -18.94 16.86 8.90
C GLN A 72 -19.52 16.59 7.51
N VAL A 73 -20.84 16.36 7.44
CA VAL A 73 -21.56 16.14 6.19
C VAL A 73 -21.25 17.30 5.23
N GLY A 74 -20.55 17.00 4.13
CA GLY A 74 -20.18 17.97 3.10
C GLY A 74 -18.71 18.37 3.03
N ALA A 75 -17.87 17.96 3.99
CA ALA A 75 -16.41 18.13 3.88
C ALA A 75 -15.81 16.93 3.12
N GLY A 76 -15.45 17.13 1.85
CA GLY A 76 -14.68 16.13 1.11
C GLY A 76 -13.32 15.87 1.78
N THR A 77 -12.86 14.61 1.76
CA THR A 77 -11.47 14.25 2.09
C THR A 77 -10.68 14.13 0.80
N THR A 78 -9.44 14.60 0.81
CA THR A 78 -8.49 14.33 -0.26
C THR A 78 -7.41 13.41 0.29
N ASP A 79 -7.26 12.26 -0.36
CA ASP A 79 -6.24 11.28 -0.05
C ASP A 79 -5.37 11.08 -1.28
N ASN A 80 -4.06 11.10 -1.08
CA ASN A 80 -3.08 10.82 -2.12
C ASN A 80 -2.55 9.40 -1.94
N LEU A 81 -2.54 8.66 -3.05
CA LEU A 81 -2.03 7.29 -3.13
C LEU A 81 -0.96 7.20 -4.21
N ASP A 82 0.26 6.90 -3.78
CA ASP A 82 1.37 6.56 -4.66
C ASP A 82 1.68 5.07 -4.52
N TRP A 83 1.39 4.30 -5.56
CA TRP A 83 1.64 2.85 -5.58
C TRP A 83 2.56 2.45 -6.74
N LYS A 84 3.38 1.43 -6.50
CA LYS A 84 4.33 0.88 -7.46
C LYS A 84 4.27 -0.64 -7.43
N ILE A 85 4.35 -1.22 -8.62
CA ILE A 85 4.44 -2.66 -8.82
C ILE A 85 5.80 -3.00 -9.46
N GLY A 86 6.43 -4.07 -9.01
CA GLY A 86 7.72 -4.53 -9.50
C GLY A 86 7.81 -6.05 -9.50
N ILE A 87 8.96 -6.57 -9.92
CA ILE A 87 9.26 -8.01 -9.90
C ILE A 87 10.48 -8.23 -9.02
N ALA A 88 10.36 -9.17 -8.08
CA ALA A 88 11.45 -9.58 -7.21
C ALA A 88 12.51 -10.37 -8.00
N PRO A 89 13.78 -9.94 -8.01
CA PRO A 89 14.85 -10.69 -8.64
C PRO A 89 15.13 -12.00 -7.89
N ARG A 90 15.41 -13.08 -8.64
CA ARG A 90 15.72 -14.40 -8.06
C ARG A 90 16.96 -14.41 -7.15
N ASP A 91 17.96 -13.58 -7.46
CA ASP A 91 19.21 -13.49 -6.69
C ASP A 91 19.55 -12.03 -6.40
N TRP A 92 18.77 -11.42 -5.50
CA TRP A 92 19.01 -10.06 -5.03
C TRP A 92 20.41 -9.91 -4.40
N GLN A 93 20.94 -10.96 -3.76
CA GLN A 93 22.25 -10.93 -3.12
C GLN A 93 23.40 -10.74 -4.10
N SER A 94 23.31 -11.31 -5.31
CA SER A 94 24.29 -11.11 -6.38
C SER A 94 24.19 -9.71 -7.02
N VAL A 95 22.98 -9.17 -7.18
CA VAL A 95 22.76 -7.82 -7.74
C VAL A 95 23.25 -6.73 -6.77
N ALA A 96 22.94 -6.84 -5.48
CA ALA A 96 23.30 -5.82 -4.49
C ALA A 96 24.82 -5.69 -4.25
N LYS A 97 25.60 -6.74 -4.56
CA LYS A 97 27.07 -6.72 -4.44
C LYS A 97 27.78 -6.02 -5.60
N LYS A 98 27.11 -5.88 -6.76
CA LYS A 98 27.71 -5.34 -8.00
C LYS A 98 27.81 -3.80 -8.04
N GLY A 99 27.45 -3.11 -6.96
CA GLY A 99 27.46 -1.64 -6.85
C GLY A 99 28.61 -1.06 -6.03
N LYS A 100 29.58 -1.87 -5.61
CA LYS A 100 30.81 -1.44 -4.95
C LYS A 100 31.99 -1.72 -5.87
N ASP A 101 32.23 -0.86 -6.85
CA ASP A 101 33.51 -0.72 -7.55
C ASP A 101 33.73 0.75 -7.89
#